data_AF-A0A2G9MH19-F1
#
_entry.id   AF-A0A2G9MH19-F1
#
_cell.length_a   1.000
_cell.length_b   1.000
_cell.length_c   1.000
_cell.angle_alpha   90.00
_cell.angle_beta   90.00
_cell.angle_gamma   90.00
#
_symmetry.space_group_name_H-M   'P 1'
#
loop_
_entity.id
_entity.type
_entity.pdbx_description
1 polymer ?
#
loop_
_entity_poly.entity_id
_entity_poly.type
_entity_poly.pdbx_seq_one_letter_code
_entity_poly.pdbx_strand_id
1 'polypeptide(L)'
;MSFSFKYKPIKLNSGRLVFKPMVPITFNGVEKIDVLAILDSGSDMAIIPKELAEILGLNYSEEEELSGITGPPIKVGECKLEITFGKNRESYNLEIPVLVPQSDENVPIIIGRIGFSEHFKITFSELEEK
;
A
#
# COMPACT_ATOMS: atom_id res chain seq x y z
N MET A 1 -12.01 -11.04 15.77
CA MET A 1 -10.67 -10.79 16.36
C MET A 1 -10.16 -9.44 15.85
N SER A 2 -9.09 -8.90 16.44
CA SER A 2 -8.50 -7.62 16.02
C SER A 2 -7.00 -7.74 15.80
N PHE A 3 -6.52 -7.15 14.70
CA PHE A 3 -5.11 -6.89 14.49
C PHE A 3 -4.78 -5.50 15.04
N SER A 4 -3.68 -5.36 15.76
CA SER A 4 -3.18 -4.07 16.23
C SER A 4 -1.70 -3.93 15.89
N PHE A 5 -1.38 -2.79 15.30
CA PHE A 5 -0.05 -2.41 14.87
C PHE A 5 0.27 -1.00 15.39
N LYS A 6 1.46 -0.83 15.96
CA LYS A 6 1.96 0.50 16.34
C LYS A 6 2.31 1.29 15.10
N TYR A 7 2.01 2.59 15.12
CA TYR A 7 2.45 3.51 14.09
C TYR A 7 3.99 3.51 14.00
N LYS A 8 4.51 3.65 12.78
CA LYS A 8 5.95 3.58 12.51
C LYS A 8 6.52 4.97 12.31
N PRO A 9 7.65 5.31 12.96
CA PRO A 9 8.30 6.60 12.76
C PRO A 9 8.97 6.66 11.38
N ILE A 10 8.73 7.73 10.64
CA ILE A 10 9.37 8.07 9.37
C ILE A 10 9.95 9.47 9.49
N LYS A 11 11.19 9.64 9.02
CA LYS A 11 11.84 10.94 8.93
C LYS A 11 11.50 11.58 7.59
N LEU A 12 10.88 12.75 7.63
CA LEU A 12 10.63 13.54 6.43
C LEU A 12 11.90 14.21 5.93
N ASN A 13 11.89 14.69 4.68
CA ASN A 13 13.00 15.47 4.11
C ASN A 13 13.34 16.72 4.94
N SER A 14 12.35 17.30 5.63
CA SER A 14 12.55 18.41 6.58
C SER A 14 13.26 18.02 7.88
N GLY A 15 13.55 16.73 8.10
CA GLY A 15 14.13 16.20 9.33
C GLY A 15 13.11 15.90 10.44
N ARG A 16 11.85 16.33 10.27
CA ARG A 16 10.76 16.07 11.22
C ARG A 16 10.41 14.58 11.25
N LEU A 17 10.22 14.03 12.44
CA LEU A 17 9.69 12.69 12.65
C LEU A 17 8.16 12.73 12.59
N VAL A 18 7.57 11.85 11.79
CA VAL A 18 6.12 11.61 11.73
C VAL A 18 5.83 10.14 11.92
N PHE A 19 4.68 9.80 12.48
CA PHE A 19 4.28 8.42 12.72
C PHE A 19 3.22 8.04 11.68
N LYS A 20 3.47 6.98 10.91
CA LYS A 20 2.55 6.50 9.87
C LYS A 20 1.90 5.17 10.26
N PRO A 21 0.61 4.95 9.93
CA PRO A 21 -0.04 3.67 10.14
C PRO A 21 0.44 2.67 9.08
N MET A 22 1.46 1.88 9.42
CA MET A 22 2.04 0.91 8.50
C MET A 22 1.76 -0.52 8.94
N VAL A 23 1.37 -1.36 8.00
CA VAL A 23 1.04 -2.77 8.22
C VAL A 23 1.95 -3.69 7.41
N PRO A 24 2.39 -4.83 7.97
CA PRO A 24 3.13 -5.84 7.21
C PRO A 24 2.17 -6.59 6.29
N ILE A 25 2.52 -6.68 5.01
CA ILE A 25 1.79 -7.42 3.98
C ILE A 25 2.80 -8.16 3.12
N THR A 26 2.47 -9.38 2.72
CA THR A 26 3.23 -10.11 1.71
C THR A 26 2.57 -9.89 0.36
N PHE A 27 3.31 -9.41 -0.62
CA PHE A 27 2.90 -9.35 -2.02
C PHE A 27 3.24 -10.67 -2.69
N ASN A 28 2.26 -11.30 -3.35
CA ASN A 28 2.40 -12.59 -4.02
C ASN A 28 2.36 -12.38 -5.53
N GLY A 29 3.54 -12.37 -6.16
CA GLY A 29 3.71 -12.40 -7.61
C GLY A 29 4.53 -13.61 -8.05
N VAL A 30 5.39 -13.43 -9.05
CA VAL A 30 6.42 -14.45 -9.38
C VAL A 30 7.38 -14.68 -8.20
N GLU A 31 7.62 -13.63 -7.41
CA GLU A 31 8.28 -13.70 -6.11
C GLU A 31 7.29 -13.32 -4.99
N LYS A 32 7.63 -13.74 -3.76
CA LYS A 32 6.92 -13.31 -2.55
C LYS A 32 7.75 -12.28 -1.80
N ILE A 33 7.19 -11.10 -1.59
CA ILE A 33 7.93 -9.98 -1.01
C ILE A 33 7.18 -9.46 0.21
N ASP A 34 7.82 -9.48 1.36
CA ASP A 34 7.30 -8.87 2.57
C ASP A 34 7.58 -7.37 2.57
N VAL A 35 6.53 -6.57 2.67
CA VAL A 35 6.61 -5.10 2.68
C VAL A 35 5.92 -4.51 3.90
N LEU A 36 6.34 -3.30 4.26
CA LEU A 36 5.57 -2.44 5.16
C LEU A 36 4.85 -1.40 4.30
N ALA A 37 3.53 -1.53 4.22
CA ALA A 37 2.70 -0.63 3.43
C ALA A 37 1.98 0.38 4.34
N ILE A 38 1.79 1.60 3.85
CA ILE A 38 0.96 2.61 4.51
C ILE A 38 -0.50 2.24 4.30
N LEU A 39 -1.27 2.13 5.37
CA LEU A 39 -2.72 1.99 5.28
C LEU A 39 -3.34 3.38 5.17
N ASP A 40 -3.92 3.71 4.02
CA ASP A 40 -4.36 5.05 3.70
C ASP A 40 -5.83 5.09 3.29
N SER A 41 -6.69 5.56 4.18
CA SER A 41 -8.11 5.74 3.88
C SER A 41 -8.39 6.89 2.89
N GLY A 42 -7.41 7.76 2.64
CA GLY A 42 -7.49 8.84 1.65
C GLY A 42 -7.23 8.38 0.22
N SER A 43 -6.82 7.12 0.02
CA SER A 43 -6.57 6.51 -1.28
C SER A 43 -7.63 5.45 -1.60
N ASP A 44 -8.12 5.44 -2.84
CA ASP A 44 -9.12 4.45 -3.27
C ASP A 44 -8.50 3.08 -3.52
N MET A 45 -7.43 3.02 -4.30
CA MET A 45 -6.71 1.79 -4.67
C MET A 45 -5.32 1.76 -4.03
N ALA A 46 -4.69 0.59 -4.05
CA ALA A 46 -3.30 0.47 -3.64
C ALA A 46 -2.36 1.05 -4.71
N ILE A 47 -1.20 1.53 -4.28
CA ILE A 47 -0.15 2.08 -5.16
C ILE A 47 1.16 1.41 -4.79
N ILE A 48 1.88 0.92 -5.79
CA ILE A 48 3.21 0.31 -5.63
C ILE A 48 4.22 0.92 -6.60
N PRO A 49 5.51 0.98 -6.25
CA PRO A 49 6.56 1.38 -7.18
C PRO A 49 6.64 0.44 -8.39
N LYS A 50 7.05 1.00 -9.53
CA LYS A 50 7.26 0.24 -10.77
C LYS A 50 8.27 -0.87 -10.60
N GLU A 51 9.38 -0.62 -9.90
CA GLU A 51 10.41 -1.61 -9.65
C GLU A 51 9.85 -2.82 -8.88
N LEU A 52 8.93 -2.57 -7.95
CA LEU A 52 8.31 -3.64 -7.18
C LEU A 52 7.33 -4.44 -8.05
N ALA A 53 6.57 -3.77 -8.93
CA ALA A 53 5.71 -4.44 -9.89
C ALA A 53 6.52 -5.33 -10.86
N GLU A 54 7.68 -4.87 -11.32
CA GLU A 54 8.59 -5.62 -12.18
C GLU A 54 9.14 -6.88 -11.48
N ILE A 55 9.61 -6.76 -10.23
CA ILE A 55 10.09 -7.92 -9.45
C ILE A 55 8.95 -8.93 -9.21
N LEU A 56 7.73 -8.44 -8.96
CA LEU A 56 6.54 -9.29 -8.80
C LEU A 56 6.04 -9.87 -10.13
N GLY A 57 6.60 -9.46 -11.28
CA GLY A 57 6.22 -9.93 -12.60
C GLY A 57 4.79 -9.53 -12.99
N LEU A 58 4.33 -8.37 -12.52
CA LEU A 58 2.99 -7.87 -12.80
C LEU A 58 2.91 -7.31 -14.21
N ASN A 59 1.85 -7.69 -14.91
CA ASN A 59 1.47 -7.07 -16.18
C ASN A 59 0.29 -6.15 -15.90
N TYR A 60 0.41 -4.87 -16.26
CA TYR A 60 -0.64 -3.88 -16.09
C TYR A 60 -1.20 -3.44 -17.44
N SER A 61 -2.50 -3.20 -17.45
CA SER A 61 -3.29 -2.79 -18.60
C SER A 61 -3.81 -1.37 -18.40
N GLU A 62 -4.08 -0.70 -19.52
CA GLU A 62 -4.70 0.63 -19.57
C GLU A 62 -3.86 1.73 -18.91
N GLU A 63 -3.81 2.91 -19.55
CA GLU A 63 -3.16 4.08 -18.97
C GLU A 63 -4.23 4.97 -18.37
N GLU A 64 -4.20 5.10 -17.05
CA GLU A 64 -5.01 6.08 -16.34
C GLU A 64 -4.16 7.25 -15.84
N GLU A 65 -4.82 8.35 -15.49
CA GLU A 65 -4.18 9.48 -14.84
C GLU A 65 -4.55 9.49 -13.35
N LEU A 66 -3.54 9.28 -12.50
CA LEU A 66 -3.66 9.47 -11.06
C LEU A 66 -3.34 10.93 -10.71
N SER A 67 -4.22 11.58 -9.96
CA SER A 67 -4.00 12.94 -9.46
C SER A 67 -3.93 12.96 -7.93
N GLY A 68 -2.86 13.55 -7.40
CA GLY A 68 -2.74 13.85 -5.97
C GLY A 68 -3.21 15.27 -5.61
N ILE A 69 -2.96 15.68 -4.37
CA ILE A 69 -3.25 17.05 -3.90
C ILE A 69 -2.34 18.09 -4.59
N THR A 70 -1.13 17.68 -4.98
CA THR A 70 -0.11 18.55 -5.59
C THR A 70 0.57 17.86 -6.74
N GLY A 71 0.92 18.64 -7.77
CA GLY A 71 1.62 18.15 -8.96
C GLY A 71 0.67 17.87 -10.13
N PRO A 72 1.24 17.66 -11.34
CA PRO A 72 0.46 17.23 -12.48
C PRO A 72 -0.05 15.79 -12.28
N PRO A 73 -1.14 15.40 -12.96
CA PRO A 73 -1.52 13.99 -13.04
C PRO A 73 -0.37 13.14 -13.57
N ILE A 74 -0.21 11.94 -13.02
CA ILE A 74 0.81 10.97 -13.45
C ILE A 74 0.14 9.79 -14.14
N LYS A 75 0.81 9.26 -15.16
CA LYS A 75 0.35 8.04 -15.84
C LYS A 75 0.59 6.84 -14.94
N VAL A 76 -0.44 6.03 -14.79
CA VAL A 76 -0.40 4.77 -14.04
C VAL A 76 -0.94 3.64 -14.91
N GLY A 77 -0.40 2.44 -14.71
CA GLY A 77 -1.01 1.20 -15.17
C GLY A 77 -1.79 0.53 -14.05
N GLU A 78 -2.96 -0.03 -14.36
CA GLU A 78 -3.74 -0.79 -13.40
C GLU A 78 -3.50 -2.30 -13.56
N CYS A 79 -3.37 -3.00 -12.44
CA CYS A 79 -3.41 -4.46 -12.41
C CYS A 79 -3.99 -4.98 -11.10
N LYS A 80 -4.01 -6.30 -10.95
CA LYS A 80 -4.37 -6.97 -9.70
C LYS A 80 -3.15 -7.60 -9.05
N LEU A 81 -3.12 -7.58 -7.74
CA LEU A 81 -2.08 -8.20 -6.93
C LEU A 81 -2.71 -9.08 -5.86
N GLU A 82 -2.27 -10.32 -5.77
CA GLU A 82 -2.57 -11.17 -4.63
C GLU A 82 -1.69 -10.75 -3.44
N ILE A 83 -2.32 -10.53 -2.29
CA ILE A 83 -1.64 -10.19 -1.05
C ILE A 83 -2.00 -11.19 0.04
N THR A 84 -1.04 -11.44 0.94
CA THR A 84 -1.29 -12.14 2.20
C THR A 84 -1.15 -11.15 3.35
N PHE A 85 -2.22 -11.02 4.13
CA PHE A 85 -2.25 -10.19 5.33
C PHE A 85 -2.64 -11.03 6.55
N GLY A 86 -1.92 -10.87 7.65
CA GLY A 86 -2.20 -11.63 8.85
C GLY A 86 -1.14 -11.50 9.92
N LYS A 87 -1.36 -12.18 11.04
CA LYS A 87 -0.41 -12.25 12.15
C LYS A 87 -0.54 -13.60 12.85
N ASN A 88 0.60 -14.20 13.19
CA ASN A 88 0.68 -15.50 13.85
C ASN A 88 0.03 -16.62 13.02
N ARG A 89 -1.08 -17.20 13.51
CA ARG A 89 -1.78 -18.35 12.89
C ARG A 89 -2.96 -17.94 12.01
N GLU A 90 -3.21 -16.65 11.84
CA GLU A 90 -4.32 -16.13 11.05
C GLU A 90 -3.78 -15.36 9.86
N SER A 91 -4.18 -15.78 8.65
CA SER A 91 -3.77 -15.19 7.37
C SER A 91 -4.94 -15.13 6.42
N TYR A 92 -5.05 -14.01 5.70
CA TYR A 92 -6.03 -13.76 4.66
C TYR A 92 -5.29 -13.57 3.35
N ASN A 93 -5.71 -14.28 2.31
CA ASN A 93 -5.28 -14.03 0.95
C ASN A 93 -6.36 -13.21 0.27
N LEU A 94 -5.98 -12.06 -0.27
CA LEU A 94 -6.87 -11.09 -0.91
C LEU A 94 -6.30 -10.74 -2.28
N GLU A 95 -7.17 -10.53 -3.25
CA GLU A 95 -6.80 -9.94 -4.53
C GLU A 95 -7.22 -8.48 -4.50
N ILE A 96 -6.26 -7.56 -4.64
CA ILE A 96 -6.52 -6.12 -4.60
C ILE A 96 -6.14 -5.46 -5.93
N PRO A 97 -6.88 -4.43 -6.37
CA PRO A 97 -6.45 -3.62 -7.49
C PRO A 97 -5.28 -2.70 -7.07
N VAL A 98 -4.28 -2.59 -7.92
CA VAL A 98 -3.07 -1.79 -7.68
C VAL A 98 -2.77 -0.91 -8.89
N LEU A 99 -2.35 0.31 -8.59
CA LEU A 99 -1.86 1.28 -9.56
C LEU A 99 -0.33 1.30 -9.53
N VAL A 100 0.27 1.25 -10.71
CA VAL A 100 1.72 1.25 -10.91
C VAL A 100 2.09 2.51 -11.69
N PRO A 101 2.76 3.50 -11.07
CA PRO A 101 3.25 4.68 -11.78
C PRO A 101 4.23 4.30 -12.89
N GLN A 102 4.12 4.98 -14.04
CA GLN A 102 5.07 4.77 -15.14
C GLN A 102 6.40 5.49 -14.94
N SER A 103 6.44 6.52 -14.09
CA SER A 103 7.68 7.21 -13.72
C SER A 103 8.50 6.35 -12.76
N ASP A 104 9.83 6.45 -12.88
CA ASP A 104 10.76 5.82 -11.92
C ASP A 104 10.89 6.67 -10.63
N GLU A 105 9.87 7.47 -10.31
CA GLU A 105 9.82 8.21 -9.05
C GLU A 105 9.47 7.26 -7.92
N ASN A 106 10.23 7.34 -6.82
CA ASN A 106 10.00 6.50 -5.66
C ASN A 106 8.69 6.92 -4.94
N VAL A 107 7.61 6.20 -5.23
CA VAL A 107 6.33 6.35 -4.55
C VAL A 107 6.28 5.48 -3.29
N PRO A 108 5.60 5.93 -2.22
CA PRO A 108 5.35 5.05 -1.09
C PRO A 108 4.43 3.90 -1.47
N ILE A 109 4.63 2.73 -0.85
CA ILE A 109 3.69 1.61 -0.93
C ILE A 109 2.45 1.97 -0.11
N ILE A 110 1.30 2.06 -0.77
CA ILE A 110 0.01 2.44 -0.16
C ILE A 110 -0.99 1.30 -0.35
N ILE A 111 -1.77 1.01 0.69
CA ILE A 111 -2.98 0.19 0.62
C ILE A 111 -4.18 1.12 0.79
N GLY A 112 -4.95 1.24 -0.29
CA GLY A 112 -6.20 2.00 -0.32
C GLY A 112 -7.39 1.22 0.22
N ARG A 113 -8.59 1.71 -0.10
CA ARG A 113 -9.85 1.15 0.40
C ARG A 113 -10.32 -0.08 -0.36
N ILE A 114 -10.33 -0.03 -1.69
CA ILE A 114 -10.92 -1.05 -2.57
C ILE A 114 -10.11 -2.35 -2.46
N GLY A 115 -10.82 -3.48 -2.30
CA GLY A 115 -10.22 -4.82 -2.18
C GLY A 115 -9.57 -5.14 -0.82
N PHE A 116 -9.26 -4.14 0.02
CA PHE A 116 -8.72 -4.38 1.36
C PHE A 116 -9.72 -4.04 2.47
N SER A 117 -10.21 -2.79 2.50
CA SER A 117 -11.07 -2.29 3.59
C SER A 117 -12.44 -2.95 3.63
N GLU A 118 -12.87 -3.58 2.54
CA GLU A 118 -14.11 -4.36 2.46
C GLU A 118 -14.07 -5.61 3.34
N HIS A 119 -12.87 -6.12 3.63
CA HIS A 119 -12.67 -7.33 4.44
C HIS A 119 -12.43 -7.02 5.93
N PHE A 120 -12.16 -5.77 6.28
CA PHE A 120 -11.74 -5.40 7.64
C PHE A 120 -12.45 -4.14 8.13
N LYS A 121 -12.87 -4.17 9.41
CA LYS A 121 -13.16 -2.94 10.13
C LYS A 121 -11.85 -2.29 10.57
N ILE A 122 -11.45 -1.23 9.89
CA ILE A 122 -10.20 -0.50 10.17
C ILE A 122 -10.47 0.64 11.14
N THR A 123 -9.54 0.87 12.07
CA THR A 123 -9.60 1.98 13.02
C THR A 123 -8.20 2.54 13.25
N PHE A 124 -8.09 3.86 13.23
CA PHE A 124 -6.87 4.61 13.49
C PHE A 124 -6.98 5.25 14.88
N SER A 125 -6.02 4.98 15.75
CA SER A 125 -5.97 5.54 17.11
C SER A 125 -4.63 6.23 17.32
N GLU A 126 -4.61 7.55 17.13
CA GLU A 126 -3.41 8.38 17.36
C GLU A 126 -3.22 8.76 18.82
N LEU A 127 -4.31 8.73 19.60
CA LEU A 127 -4.32 9.10 21.02
C LEU A 127 -3.82 7.97 21.93
N GLU A 128 -3.81 6.72 21.47
CA GLU A 128 -3.17 5.62 22.19
C GLU A 128 -1.64 5.78 22.06
N GLU A 129 -1.05 6.24 23.17
CA GLU A 129 0.30 6.78 23.28
C GLU A 129 1.44 5.91 22.72
N LYS A 130 2.52 6.61 22.39
CA LYS A 130 3.92 6.18 22.38
C LYS A 130 4.21 4.92 23.20
#